data_AF-A0A429R9Q9-F1
#
_entry.id   AF-A0A429R9Q9-F1
#
_cell.length_a   1.000
_cell.length_b   1.000
_cell.length_c   1.000
_cell.angle_alpha   90.00
_cell.angle_beta   90.00
_cell.angle_gamma   90.00
#
_symmetry.space_group_name_H-M   'P 1'
#
loop_
_entity.id
_entity.type
_entity.pdbx_description
1 polymer ?
#
loop_
_entity_poly.entity_id
_entity_poly.type
_entity_poly.pdbx_seq_one_letter_code
_entity_poly.pdbx_strand_id
1 'polypeptide(L)'
;MAEGKVERRHCPFPDFNDWFNAEEPSHRPLWLFSSGPIDRSAEQHDIPPVRGVARRMKKLGAREHMTFGGAVIAETSDPVARAMVKRGKGGDFRNPERIRAWAHHIGTELGATP
;
A
#
# COMPACT_ATOMS: atom_id res chain seq x y z
N MET A 1 0.05 -47.69 3.34
CA MET A 1 -0.08 -46.44 4.10
C MET A 1 0.78 -45.41 3.38
N ALA A 2 0.16 -44.54 2.57
CA ALA A 2 0.86 -43.55 1.77
C ALA A 2 0.72 -42.18 2.45
N GLU A 3 1.84 -41.61 2.89
CA GLU A 3 1.89 -40.23 3.37
C GLU A 3 2.02 -39.29 2.17
N GLY A 4 0.95 -38.53 1.92
CA GLY A 4 0.90 -37.52 0.87
C GLY A 4 1.82 -36.35 1.19
N LYS A 5 2.88 -36.20 0.40
CA LYS A 5 3.75 -35.02 0.40
C LYS A 5 2.95 -33.83 -0.13
N VAL A 6 2.65 -32.87 0.73
CA VAL A 6 2.02 -31.60 0.34
C VAL A 6 3.01 -30.82 -0.53
N GLU A 7 2.78 -30.86 -1.84
CA GLU A 7 3.53 -30.07 -2.82
C GLU A 7 3.10 -28.61 -2.71
N ARG A 8 3.92 -27.80 -2.04
CA ARG A 8 3.78 -26.34 -2.06
C ARG A 8 4.12 -25.87 -3.47
N ARG A 9 3.10 -25.53 -4.26
CA ARG A 9 3.28 -24.82 -5.52
C ARG A 9 4.04 -23.53 -5.24
N HIS A 10 5.25 -23.42 -5.78
CA HIS A 10 5.98 -22.16 -5.84
C HIS A 10 5.23 -21.25 -6.82
N CYS A 11 4.39 -20.35 -6.32
CA CYS A 11 3.94 -19.21 -7.11
C CYS A 11 5.14 -18.26 -7.24
N PRO A 12 5.67 -18.02 -8.45
CA PRO A 12 6.67 -16.98 -8.65
C PRO A 12 5.90 -15.66 -8.64
N PHE A 13 5.70 -15.09 -7.47
CA PHE A 13 5.31 -13.68 -7.41
C PHE A 13 6.52 -12.88 -7.94
N PRO A 14 6.34 -12.06 -8.99
CA PRO A 14 7.42 -11.19 -9.46
C PRO A 14 7.92 -10.30 -8.31
N ASP A 15 9.20 -9.89 -8.36
CA ASP A 15 9.73 -8.92 -7.41
C ASP A 15 8.83 -7.66 -7.40
N PHE A 16 8.78 -6.96 -6.27
CA PHE A 16 8.00 -5.74 -6.13
C PHE A 16 8.29 -4.75 -7.27
N ASN A 17 9.56 -4.61 -7.65
CA ASN A 17 9.94 -3.78 -8.78
C ASN A 17 9.44 -4.31 -10.12
N ASP A 18 9.45 -5.62 -10.35
CA ASP A 18 8.96 -6.23 -11.59
C ASP A 18 7.44 -6.06 -11.73
N TRP A 19 6.70 -6.25 -10.64
CA TRP A 19 5.26 -5.95 -10.59
C TRP A 19 4.97 -4.46 -10.79
N PHE A 20 5.76 -3.58 -10.15
CA PHE A 20 5.65 -2.13 -10.28
C PHE A 20 6.08 -1.60 -11.67
N ASN A 21 6.84 -2.40 -12.44
CA ASN A 21 7.30 -2.10 -13.79
C ASN A 21 6.45 -2.73 -14.89
N ALA A 22 5.60 -3.71 -14.56
CA ALA A 22 4.72 -4.39 -15.50
C ALA A 22 3.79 -3.42 -16.23
N GLU A 23 3.46 -3.73 -17.49
CA GLU A 23 2.65 -2.86 -18.37
C GLU A 23 1.14 -3.04 -18.23
N GLU A 24 0.67 -3.93 -17.34
CA GLU A 24 -0.77 -4.12 -17.13
C GLU A 24 -1.23 -3.55 -15.80
N PRO A 25 -2.16 -2.57 -15.85
CA PRO A 25 -3.57 -2.93 -15.99
C PRO A 25 -4.33 -1.99 -16.95
N SER A 26 -4.21 -2.18 -18.27
CA SER A 26 -4.95 -1.34 -19.24
C SER A 26 -6.47 -1.55 -19.20
N HIS A 27 -6.95 -2.65 -18.61
CA HIS A 27 -8.38 -3.03 -18.60
C HIS A 27 -9.02 -3.08 -17.21
N ARG A 28 -8.26 -2.85 -16.13
CA ARG A 28 -8.80 -2.90 -14.76
C ARG A 28 -8.68 -1.53 -14.09
N PRO A 29 -9.77 -1.02 -13.49
CA PRO A 29 -9.71 0.16 -12.63
C PRO A 29 -8.59 0.03 -11.59
N LEU A 30 -7.71 1.02 -11.50
CA LEU A 30 -6.55 1.02 -10.61
C LEU A 30 -6.59 2.23 -9.67
N TRP A 31 -6.39 1.99 -8.37
CA TRP A 31 -6.13 3.01 -7.35
C TRP A 31 -4.80 2.67 -6.67
N LEU A 32 -4.02 3.69 -6.35
CA LEU A 32 -2.75 3.53 -5.62
C LEU A 32 -2.84 4.13 -4.23
N PHE A 33 -2.03 3.65 -3.30
CA PHE A 33 -1.84 4.35 -2.02
C PHE A 33 -0.40 4.29 -1.57
N SER A 34 -0.01 5.25 -0.75
CA SER A 34 1.28 5.29 -0.04
C SER A 34 1.04 5.20 1.47
N SER A 35 1.99 4.61 2.18
CA SER A 35 2.02 4.64 3.64
C SER A 35 3.19 5.49 4.13
N GLY A 36 2.92 6.36 5.10
CA GLY A 36 3.84 7.35 5.63
C GLY A 36 3.25 8.75 5.50
N PRO A 37 3.61 9.71 6.37
CA PRO A 37 4.72 9.72 7.33
C PRO A 37 4.45 8.97 8.65
N ILE A 38 5.48 8.90 9.51
CA ILE A 38 5.41 8.38 10.90
C ILE A 38 5.08 9.55 11.84
N ASP A 39 4.01 10.26 11.50
CA ASP A 39 3.42 11.36 12.26
C ASP A 39 1.96 11.57 11.78
N ARG A 40 1.31 12.62 12.28
CA ARG A 40 -0.11 12.93 12.01
C ARG A 40 -0.36 13.73 10.72
N SER A 41 0.66 14.02 9.91
CA SER A 41 0.50 14.93 8.75
C SER A 41 -0.49 14.39 7.71
N ALA A 42 -0.53 13.07 7.50
CA ALA A 42 -1.49 12.42 6.59
C ALA A 42 -2.97 12.51 7.04
N GLU A 43 -3.23 12.95 8.29
CA GLU A 43 -4.59 13.23 8.77
C GLU A 43 -4.96 14.71 8.62
N GLN A 44 -3.98 15.61 8.56
CA GLN A 44 -4.19 17.06 8.58
C GLN A 44 -4.44 17.61 7.18
N HIS A 45 -3.77 17.04 6.18
CA HIS A 45 -3.90 17.46 4.79
C HIS A 45 -3.61 16.29 3.85
N ASP A 46 -4.00 16.46 2.59
CA ASP A 46 -3.59 15.52 1.55
C ASP A 46 -2.08 15.62 1.31
N ILE A 47 -1.42 14.48 1.12
CA ILE A 47 0.02 14.42 0.83
C ILE A 47 0.15 13.90 -0.60
N PRO A 48 0.64 14.74 -1.54
CA PRO A 48 0.70 14.36 -2.94
C PRO A 48 1.67 13.19 -3.14
N PRO A 49 1.44 12.38 -4.19
CA PRO A 49 2.37 11.32 -4.56
C PRO A 49 3.76 11.90 -4.85
N VAL A 50 4.79 11.24 -4.36
CA VAL A 50 6.17 11.57 -4.76
C VAL A 50 6.33 11.39 -6.27
N ARG A 51 7.28 12.12 -6.88
CA ARG A 51 7.48 12.17 -8.35
C ARG A 51 7.50 10.80 -9.03
N GLY A 52 8.11 9.80 -8.38
CA GLY A 52 8.14 8.41 -8.89
C GLY A 52 6.76 7.77 -8.97
N VAL A 53 5.93 7.95 -7.94
CA VAL A 53 4.55 7.47 -7.88
C VAL A 53 3.67 8.23 -8.86
N ALA A 54 3.78 9.55 -8.92
CA ALA A 54 3.01 10.38 -9.86
C ALA A 54 3.25 9.97 -11.33
N ARG A 55 4.50 9.71 -11.70
CA ARG A 55 4.85 9.19 -13.04
C ARG A 55 4.20 7.83 -13.32
N ARG A 56 4.09 6.97 -12.32
CA ARG A 56 3.53 5.62 -12.44
C ARG A 56 2.01 5.64 -12.50
N MET A 57 1.35 6.48 -11.69
CA MET A 57 -0.07 6.72 -11.80
C MET A 57 -0.45 7.06 -13.24
N LYS A 58 0.30 7.98 -13.87
CA LYS A 58 0.10 8.35 -15.26
C LYS A 58 0.35 7.18 -16.24
N LYS A 59 1.42 6.41 -16.04
CA LYS A 59 1.75 5.26 -16.91
C LYS A 59 0.68 4.16 -16.83
N LEU A 60 0.20 3.87 -15.62
CA LEU A 60 -0.71 2.75 -15.34
C LEU A 60 -2.20 3.13 -15.43
N GLY A 61 -2.52 4.41 -15.69
CA GLY A 61 -3.91 4.87 -15.73
C GLY A 61 -4.61 4.80 -14.37
N ALA A 62 -3.88 5.04 -13.27
CA ALA A 62 -4.49 5.05 -11.95
C ALA A 62 -5.52 6.18 -11.84
N ARG A 63 -6.71 5.85 -11.35
CA ARG A 63 -7.83 6.77 -11.17
C ARG A 63 -7.57 7.76 -10.04
N GLU A 64 -7.00 7.28 -8.94
CA GLU A 64 -6.70 8.09 -7.76
C GLU A 64 -5.48 7.56 -7.01
N HIS A 65 -4.91 8.40 -6.15
CA HIS A 65 -3.93 8.03 -5.14
C HIS A 65 -4.26 8.66 -3.79
N MET A 66 -3.99 7.93 -2.71
CA MET A 66 -4.14 8.41 -1.33
C MET A 66 -2.87 8.13 -0.52
N THR A 67 -2.48 9.07 0.34
CA THR A 67 -1.41 8.84 1.33
C THR A 67 -2.01 8.64 2.72
N PHE A 68 -1.71 7.50 3.36
CA PHE A 68 -2.11 7.20 4.73
C PHE A 68 -0.92 7.29 5.69
N GLY A 69 -1.18 7.57 6.97
CA GLY A 69 -0.13 7.50 8.00
C GLY A 69 0.52 6.11 8.06
N GLY A 70 1.82 6.08 8.31
CA GLY A 70 2.59 4.85 8.40
C GLY A 70 2.58 4.26 9.81
N ALA A 71 3.14 3.06 9.94
CA ALA A 71 3.33 2.40 11.23
C ALA A 71 4.77 1.89 11.36
N VAL A 72 5.44 2.31 12.43
CA VAL A 72 6.74 1.79 12.86
C VAL A 72 6.56 1.35 14.30
N ILE A 73 6.22 0.07 14.46
CA ILE A 73 5.95 -0.58 15.77
C ILE A 73 7.09 -1.54 16.14
N ALA A 74 7.19 -1.93 17.41
CA ALA A 74 8.31 -2.75 17.91
C ALA A 74 8.43 -4.11 17.20
N GLU A 75 7.30 -4.61 16.71
CA GLU A 75 7.12 -5.86 15.98
C GLU A 75 7.59 -5.75 14.51
N THR A 76 7.98 -4.56 14.05
CA THR A 76 8.54 -4.37 12.71
C THR A 76 9.89 -5.10 12.62
N SER A 77 10.06 -5.96 11.60
CA SER A 77 11.22 -6.85 11.46
C SER A 77 12.54 -6.13 11.14
N ASP A 78 12.47 -4.86 10.73
CA ASP A 78 13.61 -4.05 10.29
C ASP A 78 14.43 -3.49 11.48
N PRO A 79 15.76 -3.71 11.53
CA PRO A 79 16.65 -3.10 12.51
C PRO A 79 16.54 -1.57 12.62
N VAL A 80 16.31 -0.87 11.51
CA VAL A 80 16.13 0.59 11.47
C VAL A 80 14.82 0.98 12.15
N ALA A 81 13.73 0.27 11.84
CA ALA A 81 12.44 0.46 12.48
C ALA A 81 12.54 0.25 14.01
N ARG A 82 13.19 -0.84 14.44
CA ARG A 82 13.43 -1.09 15.87
C ARG A 82 14.24 0.02 16.55
N ALA A 83 15.25 0.56 15.87
CA ALA A 83 16.03 1.68 16.40
C ALA A 83 15.21 2.98 16.52
N MET A 84 14.31 3.24 15.58
CA MET A 84 13.38 4.38 15.65
C MET A 84 12.41 4.25 16.82
N VAL A 85 11.83 3.06 17.03
CA VAL A 85 10.97 2.78 18.19
C VAL A 85 11.73 3.01 19.49
N LYS A 86 12.95 2.45 19.63
CA LYS A 86 13.79 2.64 20.83
C LYS A 86 14.14 4.10 21.13
N ARG A 87 14.18 4.95 20.10
CA ARG A 87 14.44 6.39 20.22
C ARG A 87 13.18 7.23 20.42
N GLY A 88 12.02 6.60 20.65
CA GLY A 88 10.74 7.29 20.82
C GLY A 88 10.18 7.91 19.54
N LYS A 89 10.68 7.51 18.37
CA LYS A 89 10.27 8.00 17.04
C LYS A 89 9.41 6.98 16.28
N GLY A 90 8.96 5.94 16.97
CA GLY A 90 8.01 4.95 16.44
C GLY A 90 6.58 5.31 16.83
N GLY A 91 5.63 4.64 16.19
CA GLY A 91 4.21 4.83 16.43
C GLY A 91 3.39 4.25 15.29
N ASP A 92 2.10 4.05 15.56
CA ASP A 92 1.10 3.73 14.56
C ASP A 92 0.25 4.96 14.28
N PHE A 93 0.37 5.50 13.07
CA PHE A 93 -0.33 6.69 12.63
C PHE A 93 -1.39 6.36 11.57
N ARG A 94 -1.66 5.06 11.36
CA ARG A 94 -2.75 4.64 10.49
C ARG A 94 -4.08 5.06 11.11
N ASN A 95 -4.99 5.51 10.27
CA ASN A 95 -6.34 5.89 10.65
C ASN A 95 -7.34 4.89 10.03
N PRO A 96 -7.85 3.91 10.80
CA PRO A 96 -8.75 2.89 10.29
C PRO A 96 -10.04 3.45 9.68
N GLU A 97 -10.55 4.56 10.22
CA GLU A 97 -11.74 5.24 9.73
C GLU A 97 -11.50 5.83 8.34
N ARG A 98 -10.38 6.55 8.13
CA ARG A 98 -10.01 7.09 6.80
C ARG A 98 -9.74 5.99 5.79
N ILE A 99 -9.06 4.91 6.20
CA ILE A 99 -8.80 3.76 5.32
C ILE A 99 -10.12 3.11 4.88
N ARG A 100 -11.06 2.90 5.81
CA ARG A 100 -12.39 2.35 5.50
C ARG A 100 -13.18 3.27 4.59
N ALA A 101 -13.20 4.57 4.87
CA ALA A 101 -13.92 5.54 4.04
C ALA A 101 -13.42 5.53 2.59
N TRP A 102 -12.10 5.50 2.40
CA TRP A 102 -11.50 5.41 1.07
C TRP A 102 -11.83 4.07 0.36
N ALA A 103 -11.78 2.95 1.08
CA ALA A 103 -12.17 1.66 0.53
C ALA A 103 -13.66 1.62 0.10
N HIS A 104 -14.55 2.22 0.89
CA HIS A 104 -15.97 2.35 0.55
C HIS A 104 -16.18 3.27 -0.67
N HIS A 105 -15.40 4.34 -0.79
CA HIS A 105 -15.42 5.20 -1.97
C HIS A 105 -15.06 4.40 -3.23
N ILE A 106 -13.96 3.64 -3.21
CA ILE A 106 -13.58 2.74 -4.32
C ILE A 106 -14.71 1.75 -4.65
N GLY A 107 -15.29 1.11 -3.63
CA GLY A 107 -16.40 0.18 -3.84
C GLY A 107 -17.63 0.83 -4.49
N THR A 108 -17.92 2.08 -4.13
CA THR A 108 -18.99 2.87 -4.74
C THR A 108 -18.67 3.18 -6.21
N GLU A 109 -17.44 3.61 -6.53
CA GLU A 109 -17.03 3.87 -7.92
C GLU A 109 -17.06 2.62 -8.80
N LEU A 110 -16.67 1.48 -8.23
CA LEU A 110 -16.74 0.19 -8.92
C LEU A 110 -18.19 -0.25 -9.17
N GLY A 111 -19.08 -0.08 -8.19
CA GLY A 111 -20.49 -0.44 -8.30
C GLY A 111 -21.34 0.53 -9.14
N ALA A 112 -20.87 1.76 -9.35
CA ALA A 112 -21.50 2.74 -10.22
C ALA A 112 -21.14 2.58 -11.72
N THR A 113 -20.21 1.66 -12.04
CA THR A 113 -19.91 1.31 -13.43
C THR A 113 -21.01 0.34 -13.94
N PRO A 114 -21.71 0.66 -15.05
CA PRO A 114 -22.81 -0.17 -15.58
C PRO A 114 -22.43 -1.61 -15.92
#